data_AF-A0AA42C553-F1
#
_entry.id   AF-A0AA42C553-F1
#
_cell.length_a   1.000
_cell.length_b   1.000
_cell.length_c   1.000
_cell.angle_alpha   90.00
_cell.angle_beta   90.00
_cell.angle_gamma   90.00
#
_symmetry.space_group_name_H-M   'P 1'
#
loop_
_entity.id
_entity.type
_entity.pdbx_description
1 polymer ?
#
loop_
_entity_poly.entity_id
_entity_poly.type
_entity_poly.pdbx_seq_one_letter_code
_entity_poly.pdbx_strand_id
1 'polypeptide(L)'
;MKRPFEFVMDTFFENLEKHRENQRYNFNNSEKFMIWIVGFSIGGLSIIVTNLTKFNNSFDHFTIKTVLVLLSTSIISGILYRWFFYIYQIHYQSIEFYLQGAFSRQQIMEVNPDNISDVNDINEVVRRLKADFDDDVSHVLDEYVRLNSEGKQILINDLKKRYQIIAQGAKQEFEFAMNYAKDTYQEAFGLSDKIVNKMFQPNSSKRFKLFGRLTTISFLISCLSFISVLIIFCIKY
;
A
#
# COMPACT_ATOMS: atom_id res chain seq x y z
N MET A 1 19.59 12.81 -12.83
CA MET A 1 18.34 12.80 -12.03
C MET A 1 17.26 12.10 -12.84
N LYS A 2 16.33 11.34 -12.24
CA LYS A 2 15.31 10.63 -13.03
C LYS A 2 14.20 11.54 -13.50
N ARG A 3 13.63 11.25 -14.67
CA ARG A 3 12.42 11.93 -15.13
C ARG A 3 11.21 11.51 -14.28
N PRO A 4 10.22 12.41 -14.08
CA PRO A 4 9.03 12.08 -13.30
C PRO A 4 8.28 10.85 -13.81
N PHE A 5 8.22 10.63 -15.13
CA PHE A 5 7.55 9.45 -15.70
C PHE A 5 8.27 8.15 -15.35
N GLU A 6 9.59 8.12 -15.53
CA GLU A 6 10.43 6.96 -15.20
C GLU A 6 10.34 6.63 -13.71
N PHE A 7 10.42 7.66 -12.86
CA PHE A 7 10.27 7.51 -11.43
C PHE A 7 8.95 6.85 -11.04
N VAL A 8 7.85 7.35 -11.61
CA VAL A 8 6.52 6.78 -11.40
C VAL A 8 6.50 5.32 -11.84
N MET A 9 6.90 5.03 -13.07
CA MET A 9 6.86 3.66 -13.61
C MET A 9 7.70 2.68 -12.78
N ASP A 10 8.94 3.05 -12.44
CA ASP A 10 9.82 2.21 -11.63
C ASP A 10 9.22 1.96 -10.24
N THR A 11 8.62 2.98 -9.62
CA THR A 11 7.93 2.84 -8.34
C THR A 11 6.78 1.85 -8.44
N PHE A 12 5.96 1.91 -9.49
CA PHE A 12 4.87 0.95 -9.70
C PHE A 12 5.39 -0.47 -9.97
N PHE A 13 6.45 -0.62 -10.78
CA PHE A 13 7.04 -1.93 -11.09
C PHE A 13 7.67 -2.60 -9.86
N GLU A 14 8.54 -1.90 -9.14
CA GLU A 14 9.18 -2.41 -7.91
C GLU A 14 8.13 -2.80 -6.86
N ASN A 15 7.06 -2.02 -6.76
CA ASN A 15 5.98 -2.28 -5.81
C ASN A 15 5.17 -3.51 -6.20
N LEU A 16 4.95 -3.77 -7.48
CA LEU A 16 4.22 -4.94 -7.94
C LEU A 16 4.94 -6.24 -7.53
N GLU A 17 6.27 -6.25 -7.64
CA GLU A 17 7.09 -7.39 -7.23
C GLU A 17 7.08 -7.60 -5.70
N LYS A 18 7.32 -6.53 -4.93
CA LYS A 18 7.24 -6.56 -3.46
C LYS A 18 5.85 -6.94 -2.96
N HIS A 19 4.79 -6.46 -3.59
CA HIS A 19 3.42 -6.83 -3.26
C HIS A 19 3.18 -8.31 -3.50
N ARG A 20 3.67 -8.87 -4.61
CA ARG A 20 3.58 -10.31 -4.89
C ARG A 20 4.26 -11.13 -3.79
N GLU A 21 5.44 -10.72 -3.36
CA GLU A 21 6.18 -11.40 -2.28
C GLU A 21 5.51 -11.26 -0.92
N ASN A 22 5.10 -10.05 -0.53
CA ASN A 22 4.41 -9.79 0.74
C ASN A 22 3.07 -10.52 0.80
N GLN A 23 2.31 -10.56 -0.30
CA GLN A 23 1.09 -11.36 -0.39
C GLN A 23 1.41 -12.85 -0.19
N ARG A 24 2.41 -13.37 -0.90
CA ARG A 24 2.81 -14.77 -0.76
C ARG A 24 3.22 -15.10 0.67
N TYR A 25 4.07 -14.30 1.31
CA TYR A 25 4.55 -14.55 2.67
C TYR A 25 3.43 -14.49 3.72
N ASN A 26 2.63 -13.42 3.70
CA ASN A 26 1.56 -13.22 4.68
C ASN A 26 0.44 -14.26 4.52
N PHE A 27 0.08 -14.62 3.29
CA PHE A 27 -0.84 -15.71 3.00
C PHE A 27 -0.29 -17.06 3.47
N ASN A 28 0.99 -17.32 3.22
CA ASN A 28 1.60 -18.62 3.53
C ASN A 28 1.72 -18.90 5.03
N ASN A 29 1.90 -17.89 5.88
CA ASN A 29 2.06 -18.10 7.32
C ASN A 29 0.75 -17.96 8.11
N SER A 30 0.01 -16.86 7.92
CA SER A 30 -1.17 -16.59 8.76
C SER A 30 -2.41 -17.35 8.30
N GLU A 31 -2.64 -17.49 6.99
CA GLU A 31 -3.81 -18.23 6.51
C GLU A 31 -3.70 -19.73 6.74
N LYS A 32 -2.51 -20.33 6.59
CA LYS A 32 -2.35 -21.77 6.81
C LYS A 32 -2.78 -22.20 8.21
N PHE A 33 -2.39 -21.41 9.22
CA PHE A 33 -2.77 -21.67 10.60
C PHE A 33 -4.29 -21.58 10.79
N MET A 34 -4.93 -20.55 10.22
CA MET A 34 -6.39 -20.42 10.31
C MET A 34 -7.13 -21.53 9.54
N ILE A 35 -6.65 -21.92 8.36
CA ILE A 35 -7.18 -23.04 7.57
C ILE A 35 -7.12 -24.33 8.39
N TRP A 36 -6.03 -24.55 9.13
CA TRP A 36 -5.88 -25.68 10.03
C TRP A 36 -6.97 -25.66 11.11
N ILE A 37 -7.09 -24.56 11.87
CA ILE A 37 -8.13 -24.42 12.92
C ILE A 37 -9.53 -24.67 12.36
N VAL A 38 -9.89 -24.03 11.25
CA VAL A 38 -11.22 -24.21 10.64
C VAL A 38 -11.41 -25.65 10.15
N GLY A 39 -10.39 -26.26 9.55
CA GLY A 39 -10.42 -27.64 9.08
C GLY A 39 -10.61 -28.65 10.21
N PHE A 40 -9.88 -28.50 11.31
CA PHE A 40 -10.06 -29.32 12.51
C PHE A 40 -11.43 -29.10 13.15
N SER A 41 -11.92 -27.86 13.16
CA SER A 41 -13.26 -27.57 13.67
C SER A 41 -14.37 -28.24 12.86
N ILE A 42 -14.27 -28.22 11.52
CA ILE A 42 -15.21 -28.92 10.63
C ILE A 42 -15.11 -30.44 10.82
N GLY A 43 -13.89 -30.98 10.88
CA GLY A 43 -13.65 -32.41 11.12
C GLY A 43 -14.22 -32.88 12.46
N GLY A 44 -13.97 -32.13 13.53
CA GLY A 44 -14.51 -32.42 14.87
C GLY A 44 -16.03 -32.38 14.89
N LEU A 45 -16.63 -31.37 14.26
CA LEU A 45 -18.09 -31.26 14.16
C LEU A 45 -18.68 -32.44 13.39
N SER A 46 -18.08 -32.81 12.26
CA SER A 46 -18.51 -33.97 11.47
C SER A 46 -18.43 -35.28 12.28
N ILE A 47 -17.34 -35.52 13.02
CA ILE A 47 -17.18 -36.74 13.83
C ILE A 47 -18.25 -36.83 14.92
N ILE A 48 -18.52 -35.72 15.62
CA ILE A 48 -19.51 -35.65 16.69
C ILE A 48 -20.92 -35.90 16.13
N VAL A 49 -21.26 -35.27 15.00
CA VAL A 49 -22.57 -35.43 14.36
C VAL A 49 -22.77 -36.85 13.84
N THR A 50 -21.77 -37.44 13.18
CA THR A 50 -21.86 -38.81 12.64
C THR A 50 -21.94 -39.87 13.73
N ASN A 51 -21.33 -39.63 14.91
CA ASN A 51 -21.32 -40.56 16.03
C ASN A 51 -22.12 -40.07 17.25
N LEU A 52 -23.19 -39.29 17.01
CA LEU A 52 -23.93 -38.59 18.07
C LEU A 52 -24.39 -39.54 19.19
N THR A 53 -24.87 -40.74 18.86
CA THR A 53 -25.33 -41.74 19.84
C THR A 53 -24.21 -42.19 20.78
N LYS A 54 -22.99 -42.38 20.28
CA LYS A 54 -21.83 -42.77 21.10
C LYS A 54 -21.37 -41.62 22.00
N PHE A 55 -21.39 -40.40 21.48
CA PHE A 55 -21.06 -39.20 22.25
C PHE A 55 -22.08 -38.95 23.35
N ASN A 56 -23.38 -39.11 23.07
CA ASN A 56 -24.46 -38.89 24.04
C ASN A 56 -24.45 -39.92 25.19
N ASN A 57 -23.81 -41.08 24.99
CA ASN A 57 -23.58 -42.07 26.05
C ASN A 57 -22.33 -41.77 26.89
N SER A 58 -21.38 -41.01 26.36
CA SER A 58 -20.08 -40.75 27.00
C SER A 58 -19.99 -39.37 27.65
N PHE A 59 -20.79 -38.41 27.19
CA PHE A 59 -20.78 -37.03 27.66
C PHE A 59 -22.19 -36.51 27.93
N ASP A 60 -22.31 -35.62 28.92
CA ASP A 60 -23.57 -34.92 29.21
C ASP A 60 -24.05 -34.10 28.00
N HIS A 61 -25.36 -34.05 27.82
CA HIS A 61 -26.00 -33.29 26.74
C HIS A 61 -25.55 -31.82 26.68
N PHE A 62 -25.34 -31.19 27.84
CA PHE A 62 -24.86 -29.81 27.94
C PHE A 62 -23.43 -29.64 27.41
N THR A 63 -22.55 -30.61 27.67
CA THR A 63 -21.17 -30.60 27.19
C THR A 63 -21.13 -30.72 25.67
N ILE A 64 -21.90 -31.65 25.09
CA ILE A 64 -22.00 -31.85 23.64
C ILE A 64 -22.51 -30.57 22.96
N LYS A 65 -23.58 -29.97 23.50
CA LYS A 65 -24.13 -28.73 22.95
C LYS A 65 -23.11 -27.58 22.98
N THR A 66 -22.38 -27.44 24.08
CA THR A 66 -21.36 -26.40 24.24
C THR A 66 -20.22 -26.59 23.24
N VAL A 67 -19.73 -27.81 23.06
CA VAL A 67 -18.68 -28.12 22.07
C VAL A 67 -19.16 -27.79 20.64
N LEU A 68 -20.38 -28.18 20.27
CA LEU A 68 -20.93 -27.89 18.94
C LEU A 68 -21.06 -26.38 18.67
N VAL A 69 -21.47 -25.61 19.68
CA VAL A 69 -21.52 -24.14 19.58
C VAL A 69 -20.12 -23.56 19.39
N LEU A 70 -19.15 -23.97 20.22
CA LEU A 70 -17.77 -23.47 20.14
C LEU A 70 -17.10 -23.81 18.80
N LEU A 71 -17.29 -25.02 18.29
CA LEU A 71 -16.80 -25.41 16.95
C LEU A 71 -17.44 -24.57 15.85
N SER A 72 -18.76 -24.35 15.91
CA SER A 72 -19.47 -23.49 14.95
C SER A 72 -18.99 -22.04 15.01
N THR A 73 -18.81 -21.50 16.22
CA THR A 73 -18.25 -20.16 16.43
C THR A 73 -16.83 -20.06 15.88
N SER A 74 -15.99 -21.08 16.06
CA SER A 74 -14.63 -21.13 15.52
C SER A 74 -14.63 -21.07 13.99
N ILE A 75 -15.52 -21.81 13.32
CA ILE A 75 -15.67 -21.80 11.86
C ILE A 75 -16.12 -20.43 11.36
N ILE A 76 -17.21 -19.89 11.91
CA ILE A 76 -17.78 -18.60 11.48
C ILE A 76 -16.76 -17.47 11.67
N SER A 77 -16.12 -17.41 12.83
CA SER A 77 -15.09 -16.40 13.12
C SER A 77 -13.84 -16.57 12.24
N GLY A 78 -13.44 -17.80 11.91
CA GLY A 78 -12.35 -18.07 10.97
C GLY A 78 -12.65 -17.59 9.54
N ILE A 79 -13.90 -17.74 9.07
CA ILE A 79 -14.34 -17.20 7.77
C ILE A 79 -14.34 -15.67 7.79
N LEU A 80 -14.89 -15.06 8.85
CA LEU A 80 -14.90 -13.61 9.03
C LEU A 80 -13.48 -13.03 9.10
N TYR A 81 -12.56 -13.73 9.78
CA TYR A 81 -11.15 -13.37 9.82
C TYR A 81 -10.57 -13.25 8.40
N ARG A 82 -10.79 -14.23 7.51
CA ARG A 82 -10.24 -14.18 6.14
C ARG A 82 -10.79 -13.00 5.36
N TRP A 83 -12.09 -12.72 5.50
CA TRP A 83 -12.72 -11.57 4.85
C TRP A 83 -12.14 -10.24 5.33
N PHE A 84 -12.04 -10.05 6.65
CA PHE A 84 -11.47 -8.83 7.23
C PHE A 84 -9.98 -8.67 6.95
N PHE A 85 -9.22 -9.77 6.96
CA PHE A 85 -7.80 -9.78 6.63
C PHE A 85 -7.56 -9.35 5.19
N TYR A 86 -8.36 -9.84 4.25
CA TYR A 86 -8.30 -9.41 2.84
C TYR A 86 -8.50 -7.90 2.69
N ILE A 87 -9.54 -7.34 3.32
CA ILE A 87 -9.81 -5.88 3.28
C ILE A 87 -8.70 -5.09 3.98
N TYR A 88 -8.20 -5.58 5.12
CA TYR A 88 -7.08 -4.98 5.83
C TYR A 88 -5.83 -4.92 4.96
N GLN A 89 -5.53 -6.00 4.23
CA GLN A 89 -4.36 -6.09 3.36
C GLN A 89 -4.43 -5.12 2.18
N ILE A 90 -5.60 -4.93 1.57
CA ILE A 90 -5.81 -3.91 0.53
C ILE A 90 -5.49 -2.51 1.07
N HIS A 91 -5.99 -2.20 2.28
CA HIS A 91 -5.71 -0.90 2.90
C HIS A 91 -4.25 -0.72 3.31
N TYR A 92 -3.60 -1.78 3.80
CA TYR A 92 -2.17 -1.79 4.11
C TYR A 92 -1.34 -1.47 2.86
N GLN A 93 -1.62 -2.16 1.75
CA GLN A 93 -0.91 -1.96 0.47
C GLN A 93 -1.05 -0.53 -0.05
N SER A 94 -2.26 0.04 0.00
CA SER A 94 -2.49 1.43 -0.41
C SER A 94 -1.68 2.44 0.45
N ILE A 95 -1.53 2.19 1.75
CA ILE A 95 -0.71 3.03 2.63
C ILE A 95 0.78 2.84 2.32
N GLU A 96 1.23 1.60 2.16
CA GLU A 96 2.62 1.27 1.83
C GLU A 96 3.05 1.92 0.51
N PHE A 97 2.18 1.88 -0.51
CA PHE A 97 2.37 2.56 -1.78
C PHE A 97 2.58 4.07 -1.62
N TYR A 98 1.71 4.73 -0.85
CA TYR A 98 1.83 6.17 -0.58
C TYR A 98 3.13 6.52 0.14
N LEU A 99 3.52 5.74 1.16
CA LEU A 99 4.75 5.96 1.92
C LEU A 99 6.00 5.72 1.09
N GLN A 100 6.03 4.68 0.25
CA GLN A 100 7.15 4.40 -0.64
C GLN A 100 7.33 5.48 -1.69
N GLY A 101 6.24 6.01 -2.26
CA GLY A 101 6.30 7.18 -3.14
C GLY A 101 6.85 8.41 -2.43
N ALA A 102 6.35 8.71 -1.22
CA ALA A 102 6.74 9.89 -0.46
C ALA A 102 8.18 9.85 0.09
N PHE A 103 8.70 8.66 0.42
CA PHE A 103 10.03 8.46 1.00
C PHE A 103 11.00 7.72 0.06
N SER A 104 10.72 7.69 -1.24
CA SER A 104 11.63 7.09 -2.20
C SER A 104 12.98 7.83 -2.13
N ARG A 105 14.09 7.09 -2.09
CA ARG A 105 15.44 7.67 -2.12
C ARG A 105 15.89 8.07 -3.53
N GLN A 106 15.02 7.93 -4.53
CA GLN A 106 15.36 8.27 -5.90
C GLN A 106 15.31 9.80 -6.07
N GLN A 107 16.41 10.37 -6.57
CA GLN A 107 16.44 11.78 -6.94
C GLN A 107 15.62 11.98 -8.21
N ILE A 108 14.47 12.62 -8.06
CA ILE A 108 13.56 12.99 -9.15
C ILE A 108 13.74 14.46 -9.49
N MET A 109 13.43 14.83 -10.73
CA MET A 109 13.27 16.23 -11.08
C MET A 109 12.21 16.89 -10.21
N GLU A 110 12.46 18.11 -9.77
CA GLU A 110 11.54 18.84 -8.91
C GLU A 110 10.21 19.09 -9.64
N VAL A 111 9.11 18.66 -9.02
CA VAL A 111 7.75 18.71 -9.60
C VAL A 111 7.02 19.97 -9.12
N ASN A 112 7.40 20.52 -7.95
CA ASN A 112 6.89 21.77 -7.40
C ASN A 112 8.04 22.74 -7.06
N PRO A 113 8.76 23.24 -8.07
CA PRO A 113 9.90 24.12 -7.84
C PRO A 113 9.49 25.49 -7.32
N ASP A 114 10.36 26.08 -6.49
CA ASP A 114 10.20 27.45 -6.01
C ASP A 114 10.19 28.46 -7.17
N ASN A 115 9.45 29.55 -6.99
CA ASN A 115 9.46 30.65 -7.94
C ASN A 115 10.80 31.41 -7.91
N ILE A 116 11.52 31.42 -9.03
CA ILE A 116 12.82 32.11 -9.17
C ILE A 116 12.73 33.47 -9.88
N SER A 117 11.53 34.00 -10.10
CA SER A 117 11.31 35.25 -10.84
C SER A 117 12.09 36.42 -10.23
N ASP A 118 12.22 36.48 -8.91
CA ASP A 118 12.89 37.55 -8.17
C ASP A 118 14.41 37.33 -8.00
N VAL A 119 14.95 36.19 -8.44
CA VAL A 119 16.37 35.85 -8.28
C VAL A 119 17.20 36.59 -9.33
N ASN A 120 18.02 37.56 -8.93
CA ASN A 120 18.87 38.30 -9.86
C ASN A 120 20.32 37.79 -9.94
N ASP A 121 20.70 36.84 -9.10
CA ASP A 121 22.02 36.22 -9.12
C ASP A 121 22.06 35.06 -10.13
N ILE A 122 22.89 35.18 -11.17
CA ILE A 122 23.06 34.13 -12.18
C ILE A 122 23.59 32.84 -11.57
N ASN A 123 24.47 32.89 -10.57
CA ASN A 123 25.02 31.69 -9.95
C ASN A 123 23.91 30.88 -9.26
N GLU A 124 22.96 31.58 -8.64
CA GLU A 124 21.81 30.95 -8.01
C GLU A 124 20.86 30.32 -9.05
N VAL A 125 20.63 30.99 -10.20
CA VAL A 125 19.81 30.41 -11.29
C VAL A 125 20.47 29.17 -11.89
N VAL A 126 21.78 29.21 -12.16
CA VAL A 126 22.57 28.07 -12.67
C VAL A 126 22.58 26.93 -11.66
N ARG A 127 22.79 27.24 -10.37
CA ARG A 127 22.78 26.25 -9.29
C ARG A 127 21.43 25.54 -9.19
N ARG A 128 20.31 26.27 -9.29
CA ARG A 128 18.96 25.69 -9.25
C ARG A 128 18.65 24.83 -10.47
N LEU A 129 19.00 25.28 -11.68
CA LEU A 129 18.88 24.44 -12.89
C LEU A 129 19.60 23.09 -12.75
N LYS A 130 20.81 23.11 -12.18
CA LYS A 130 21.56 21.88 -11.92
C LYS A 130 20.98 21.05 -10.77
N ALA A 131 20.59 21.67 -9.66
CA ALA A 131 20.11 20.97 -8.48
C ALA A 131 18.72 20.34 -8.70
N ASP A 132 17.82 21.06 -9.35
CA ASP A 132 16.40 20.71 -9.46
C ASP A 132 16.11 19.86 -10.70
N PHE A 133 16.93 19.99 -11.75
CA PHE A 133 16.71 19.35 -13.05
C PHE A 133 17.93 18.64 -13.65
N ASP A 134 19.07 18.64 -12.96
CA ASP A 134 20.35 18.12 -13.46
C ASP A 134 20.88 18.84 -14.72
N ASP A 135 20.34 20.02 -15.04
CA ASP A 135 20.65 20.79 -16.24
C ASP A 135 21.90 21.66 -16.04
N ASP A 136 23.05 21.18 -16.52
CA ASP A 136 24.33 21.88 -16.36
C ASP A 136 24.53 22.96 -17.43
N VAL A 137 24.22 24.19 -17.03
CA VAL A 137 24.44 25.41 -17.83
C VAL A 137 25.62 26.24 -17.32
N SER A 138 26.57 25.63 -16.59
CA SER A 138 27.69 26.35 -15.99
C SER A 138 28.60 27.05 -17.01
N HIS A 139 28.64 26.55 -18.25
CA HIS A 139 29.36 27.16 -19.38
C HIS A 139 28.91 28.60 -19.69
N VAL A 140 27.67 28.96 -19.31
CA VAL A 140 27.09 30.28 -19.56
C VAL A 140 27.72 31.36 -18.65
N LEU A 141 28.38 30.98 -17.56
CA LEU A 141 29.03 31.91 -16.64
C LEU A 141 30.22 32.64 -17.28
N ASP A 142 30.98 31.96 -18.15
CA ASP A 142 32.11 32.56 -18.86
C ASP A 142 31.65 33.62 -19.88
N GLU A 143 30.49 33.39 -20.49
CA GLU A 143 29.84 34.35 -21.39
C GLU A 143 29.28 35.53 -20.62
N TYR A 144 28.63 35.29 -19.48
CA TYR A 144 28.04 36.31 -18.62
C TYR A 144 29.03 37.40 -18.20
N VAL A 145 30.29 37.03 -17.89
CA VAL A 145 31.34 37.99 -17.49
C VAL A 145 31.68 38.97 -18.62
N ARG A 146 31.54 38.54 -19.89
CA ARG A 146 31.89 39.31 -21.08
C ARG A 146 30.77 40.23 -21.58
N LEU A 147 29.55 40.07 -21.04
CA LEU A 147 28.37 40.83 -21.46
C LEU A 147 28.29 42.21 -20.76
N ASN A 148 27.66 43.16 -21.45
CA ASN A 148 27.23 44.42 -20.86
C ASN A 148 26.02 44.22 -19.92
N SER A 149 25.60 45.26 -19.20
CA SER A 149 24.49 45.18 -18.24
C SER A 149 23.18 44.70 -18.85
N GLU A 150 22.88 45.10 -20.08
CA GLU A 150 21.68 44.68 -20.81
C GLU A 150 21.73 43.20 -21.19
N GLY A 151 22.85 42.75 -21.77
CA GLY A 151 23.07 41.35 -22.14
C GLY A 151 23.06 40.40 -20.94
N LYS A 152 23.62 40.83 -19.80
CA LYS A 152 23.54 40.08 -18.53
C LYS A 152 22.09 39.84 -18.10
N GLN A 153 21.24 40.85 -18.27
CA GLN A 153 19.84 40.76 -17.87
C GLN A 153 18.99 39.94 -18.83
N ILE A 154 19.27 40.02 -20.13
CA ILE A 154 18.69 39.12 -21.13
C ILE A 154 19.05 37.68 -20.80
N LEU A 155 20.33 37.39 -20.52
CA LEU A 155 20.79 36.04 -20.22
C LEU A 155 20.16 35.45 -18.95
N ILE A 156 20.08 36.24 -17.87
CA ILE A 156 19.39 35.83 -16.64
C ILE A 156 17.91 35.53 -16.92
N ASN A 157 17.23 36.37 -17.69
CA ASN A 157 15.83 36.18 -18.03
C ASN A 157 15.62 34.93 -18.90
N ASP A 158 16.52 34.65 -19.84
CA ASP A 158 16.48 33.44 -20.67
C ASP A 158 16.70 32.17 -19.83
N LEU A 159 17.64 32.18 -18.89
CA LEU A 159 17.84 31.08 -17.95
C LEU A 159 16.64 30.86 -17.02
N LYS A 160 16.02 31.94 -16.52
CA LYS A 160 14.78 31.86 -15.74
C LYS A 160 13.64 31.26 -16.56
N LYS A 161 13.51 31.67 -17.82
CA LYS A 161 12.50 31.14 -18.74
C LYS A 161 12.74 29.66 -19.02
N ARG A 162 13.99 29.25 -19.24
CA ARG A 162 14.38 27.83 -19.38
C ARG A 162 14.00 27.02 -18.14
N TYR A 163 14.32 27.51 -16.95
CA TYR A 163 13.91 26.89 -15.68
C TYR A 163 12.39 26.72 -15.60
N GLN A 164 11.61 27.75 -15.93
CA GLN A 164 10.15 27.68 -15.92
C GLN A 164 9.61 26.66 -16.93
N ILE A 165 10.19 26.57 -18.13
CA ILE A 165 9.80 25.60 -19.15
C ILE A 165 10.07 24.16 -18.66
N ILE A 166 11.26 23.92 -18.10
CA ILE A 166 11.64 22.59 -17.59
C ILE A 166 10.75 22.21 -16.40
N ALA A 167 10.53 23.14 -15.47
CA ALA A 167 9.60 22.98 -14.34
C ALA A 167 8.19 22.59 -14.79
N GLN A 168 7.64 23.33 -15.76
CA GLN A 168 6.31 23.05 -16.30
C GLN A 168 6.26 21.70 -17.01
N GLY A 169 7.30 21.36 -17.76
CA GLY A 169 7.45 20.05 -18.40
C GLY A 169 7.51 18.90 -17.40
N ALA A 170 8.31 19.03 -16.34
CA ALA A 170 8.42 18.03 -15.27
C ALA A 170 7.08 17.82 -14.54
N LYS A 171 6.35 18.90 -14.25
CA LYS A 171 5.01 18.83 -13.65
C LYS A 171 4.00 18.11 -14.55
N GLN A 172 3.94 18.49 -15.83
CA GLN A 172 3.06 17.85 -16.80
C GLN A 172 3.39 16.36 -16.98
N GLU A 173 4.68 16.03 -17.01
CA GLU A 173 5.13 14.65 -17.11
C GLU A 173 4.74 13.81 -15.89
N PHE A 174 4.86 14.37 -14.69
CA PHE A 174 4.40 13.72 -13.47
C PHE A 174 2.88 13.48 -13.48
N GLU A 175 2.09 14.50 -13.82
CA GLU A 175 0.63 14.40 -13.91
C GLU A 175 0.21 13.37 -14.96
N PHE A 176 0.88 13.36 -16.12
CA PHE A 176 0.66 12.37 -17.17
C PHE A 176 0.98 10.96 -16.69
N ALA A 177 2.12 10.76 -16.03
CA ALA A 177 2.51 9.46 -15.48
C ALA A 177 1.51 8.94 -14.44
N MET A 178 0.98 9.84 -13.60
CA MET A 178 -0.08 9.50 -12.64
C MET A 178 -1.39 9.11 -13.29
N ASN A 179 -1.79 9.83 -14.34
CA ASN A 179 -3.00 9.46 -15.09
C ASN A 179 -2.80 8.14 -15.83
N TYR A 180 -1.66 7.93 -16.48
CA TYR A 180 -1.32 6.66 -17.13
C TYR A 180 -1.38 5.48 -16.16
N ALA A 181 -0.82 5.64 -14.96
CA ALA A 181 -0.90 4.60 -13.93
C ALA A 181 -2.35 4.33 -13.51
N LYS A 182 -3.17 5.37 -13.29
CA LYS A 182 -4.59 5.23 -12.95
C LYS A 182 -5.37 4.51 -14.05
N ASP A 183 -5.17 4.90 -15.31
CA ASP A 183 -5.84 4.33 -16.47
C ASP A 183 -5.47 2.85 -16.63
N THR A 184 -4.20 2.51 -16.44
CA THR A 184 -3.72 1.12 -16.45
C THR A 184 -4.43 0.29 -15.36
N TYR A 185 -4.55 0.82 -14.13
CA TYR A 185 -5.30 0.15 -13.06
C TYR A 185 -6.79 0.01 -13.38
N GLN A 186 -7.38 1.02 -14.00
CA GLN A 186 -8.78 1.01 -14.42
C GLN A 186 -9.05 -0.08 -15.45
N GLU A 187 -8.23 -0.15 -16.49
CA GLU A 187 -8.36 -1.12 -17.57
C GLU A 187 -8.09 -2.55 -17.06
N ALA A 188 -7.02 -2.75 -16.30
CA ALA A 188 -6.64 -4.07 -15.81
C ALA A 188 -7.68 -4.69 -14.85
N PHE A 189 -8.35 -3.87 -14.03
CA PHE A 189 -9.27 -4.34 -13.00
C PHE A 189 -10.75 -4.04 -13.28
N GLY A 190 -11.08 -3.35 -14.39
CA GLY A 190 -12.44 -2.95 -14.73
C GLY A 190 -13.10 -2.03 -13.69
N LEU A 191 -12.29 -1.19 -13.01
CA LEU A 191 -12.75 -0.36 -11.91
C LEU A 191 -13.31 0.98 -12.41
N SER A 192 -14.15 1.63 -11.61
CA SER A 192 -14.58 3.00 -11.89
C SER A 192 -13.55 4.03 -11.43
N ASP A 193 -13.49 5.18 -12.11
CA ASP A 193 -12.58 6.30 -11.80
C ASP A 193 -12.64 6.72 -10.33
N LYS A 194 -13.84 6.64 -9.71
CA LYS A 194 -14.07 6.99 -8.31
C LYS A 194 -13.33 6.05 -7.35
N ILE A 195 -13.21 4.78 -7.70
CA ILE A 195 -12.50 3.77 -6.90
C ILE A 195 -11.00 3.94 -7.09
N VAL A 196 -10.54 4.11 -8.33
CA VAL A 196 -9.13 4.34 -8.67
C VAL A 196 -8.61 5.60 -7.98
N ASN A 197 -9.30 6.73 -8.12
CA ASN A 197 -8.89 7.97 -7.45
C ASN A 197 -8.84 7.86 -5.93
N LYS A 198 -9.68 7.01 -5.31
CA LYS A 198 -9.62 6.75 -3.87
C LYS A 198 -8.42 5.92 -3.45
N MET A 199 -7.90 5.04 -4.31
CA MET A 199 -6.70 4.25 -4.01
C MET A 199 -5.43 5.11 -3.96
N PHE A 200 -5.42 6.20 -4.74
CA PHE A 200 -4.32 7.17 -4.79
C PHE A 200 -4.50 8.36 -3.83
N GLN A 201 -5.53 8.36 -2.98
CA GLN A 201 -5.75 9.39 -1.97
C GLN A 201 -5.42 8.88 -0.56
N PRO A 202 -4.75 9.70 0.28
CA PRO A 202 -4.41 9.34 1.65
C PRO A 202 -5.65 9.42 2.55
N ASN A 203 -6.57 8.47 2.46
CA ASN A 203 -7.83 8.54 3.23
C ASN A 203 -8.24 7.22 3.92
N SER A 204 -7.30 6.29 4.13
CA SER A 204 -7.63 4.96 4.65
C SER A 204 -7.40 4.77 6.16
N SER A 205 -6.93 5.77 6.91
CA SER A 205 -6.44 5.56 8.30
C SER A 205 -7.49 4.98 9.26
N LYS A 206 -8.76 5.43 9.18
CA LYS A 206 -9.84 4.92 10.05
C LYS A 206 -10.27 3.50 9.66
N ARG A 207 -10.40 3.21 8.36
CA ARG A 207 -10.80 1.88 7.86
C ARG A 207 -9.70 0.85 8.11
N PHE A 208 -8.45 1.21 7.87
CA PHE A 208 -7.28 0.41 8.18
C PHE A 208 -7.26 -0.02 9.66
N LYS A 209 -7.43 0.93 10.59
CA LYS A 209 -7.49 0.64 12.04
C LYS A 209 -8.70 -0.23 12.40
N LEU A 210 -9.86 0.02 11.80
CA LEU A 210 -11.07 -0.76 12.07
C LEU A 210 -10.92 -2.21 11.61
N PHE A 211 -10.55 -2.44 10.36
CA PHE A 211 -10.40 -3.79 9.81
C PHE A 211 -9.24 -4.55 10.44
N GLY A 212 -8.17 -3.87 10.86
CA GLY A 212 -7.10 -4.49 11.66
C GLY A 212 -7.61 -5.01 13.01
N ARG A 213 -8.43 -4.22 13.71
CA ARG A 213 -9.07 -4.64 14.97
C ARG A 213 -10.03 -5.81 14.75
N LEU A 214 -10.91 -5.72 13.74
CA LEU A 214 -11.88 -6.78 13.42
C LEU A 214 -11.16 -8.10 13.07
N THR A 215 -10.11 -8.04 12.27
CA THR A 215 -9.26 -9.18 11.94
C THR A 215 -8.70 -9.82 13.20
N THR A 216 -8.12 -9.02 14.11
CA THR A 216 -7.54 -9.51 15.37
C THR A 216 -8.60 -10.16 16.26
N ILE A 217 -9.77 -9.53 16.40
CA ILE A 217 -10.87 -10.04 17.22
C ILE A 217 -11.39 -11.37 16.64
N SER A 218 -11.65 -11.45 15.34
CA SER A 218 -12.12 -12.68 14.68
C SER A 218 -11.10 -13.81 14.80
N PHE A 219 -9.81 -13.50 14.66
CA PHE A 219 -8.73 -14.47 14.87
C PHE A 219 -8.75 -15.03 16.31
N LEU A 220 -8.80 -14.15 17.32
CA LEU A 220 -8.80 -14.54 18.73
C LEU A 220 -10.04 -15.36 19.08
N ILE A 221 -11.22 -14.96 18.62
CA ILE A 221 -12.45 -15.72 18.85
C ILE A 221 -12.34 -17.13 18.25
N SER A 222 -11.80 -17.25 17.03
CA SER A 222 -11.66 -18.56 16.38
C SER A 222 -10.72 -19.48 17.16
N CYS A 223 -9.56 -18.97 17.56
CA CYS A 223 -8.56 -19.72 18.32
C CYS A 223 -9.05 -20.09 19.71
N LEU A 224 -9.60 -19.14 20.47
CA LEU A 224 -10.08 -19.38 21.84
C LEU A 224 -11.23 -20.37 21.85
N SER A 225 -12.16 -20.28 20.89
CA SER A 225 -13.28 -21.22 20.79
C SER A 225 -12.79 -22.64 20.50
N PHE A 226 -11.82 -22.78 19.59
CA PHE A 226 -11.21 -24.09 19.28
C PHE A 226 -10.41 -24.68 20.45
N ILE A 227 -9.55 -23.88 21.09
CA ILE A 227 -8.76 -24.33 22.24
C ILE A 227 -9.67 -24.72 23.41
N SER A 228 -10.77 -23.98 23.63
CA SER A 228 -11.74 -24.32 24.67
C SER A 228 -12.37 -25.70 24.46
N VAL A 229 -12.62 -26.09 23.20
CA VAL A 229 -13.11 -27.45 22.87
C VAL A 229 -12.07 -28.51 23.24
N LEU A 230 -10.79 -28.28 22.93
CA LEU A 230 -9.72 -29.21 23.31
C LEU A 230 -9.62 -29.36 24.83
N ILE A 231 -9.69 -28.24 25.57
CA ILE A 231 -9.65 -28.24 27.04
C ILE A 231 -10.84 -29.02 27.61
N ILE A 232 -12.06 -28.80 27.09
CA ILE A 232 -13.26 -29.52 27.52
C ILE A 232 -13.07 -31.02 27.33
N PHE A 233 -12.56 -31.44 26.17
CA PHE A 233 -12.28 -32.86 25.93
C PHE A 233 -11.19 -33.41 26.85
N CYS A 234 -10.09 -32.69 27.09
CA CYS A 234 -9.04 -33.14 28.00
C CYS A 234 -9.48 -33.26 29.47
N ILE A 235 -10.44 -32.46 29.93
CA ILE A 235 -10.93 -32.50 31.32
C ILE A 235 -11.99 -33.60 31.52
N LYS A 236 -12.80 -33.85 30.48
CA LYS A 236 -13.95 -34.77 30.55
C LYS A 236 -13.65 -36.19 30.06
N TYR A 237 -12.50 -36.41 29.43
CA TYR A 237 -11.98 -37.72 29.02
C TYR A 237 -11.00 -38.24 30.07
#